data_AF-A0A437QR06-F1
#
_entry.id   AF-A0A437QR06-F1
#
_cell.length_a   1.000
_cell.length_b   1.000
_cell.length_c   1.000
_cell.angle_alpha   90.00
_cell.angle_beta   90.00
_cell.angle_gamma   90.00
#
_symmetry.space_group_name_H-M   'P 1'
#
loop_
_entity.id
_entity.type
_entity.pdbx_description
1 polymer ?
#
loop_
_entity_poly.entity_id
_entity_poly.type
_entity_poly.pdbx_seq_one_letter_code
_entity_poly.pdbx_strand_id
1 'polypeptide(L)'
;MISGIALFFHWAPSAFHGMHEWLSIALLVPFALHVWKNWRGLVNYLRNRTLFVALAASLVVAVPFAAPAIMGQSGGNPAFKAVGLMTQASLTEIAPILGSTPDGLMKTLSDQGHSVASADQTLAAIATGSGIDANRLLFAVIQQLEKR
;
A
#
# COMPACT_ATOMS: atom_id res chain seq x y z
N MET A 1 -27.67 -1.49 -12.94
CA MET A 1 -26.58 -2.28 -12.30
C MET A 1 -25.79 -3.14 -13.31
N ILE A 2 -25.68 -2.72 -14.59
CA ILE A 2 -24.94 -3.46 -15.63
C ILE A 2 -23.52 -2.87 -15.84
N SER A 3 -23.36 -1.55 -15.66
CA SER A 3 -22.07 -0.86 -15.86
C SER A 3 -21.00 -1.20 -14.81
N GLY A 4 -21.37 -1.44 -13.56
CA GLY A 4 -20.40 -1.77 -12.50
C GLY A 4 -19.77 -3.17 -12.64
N ILE A 5 -20.55 -4.14 -13.14
CA ILE A 5 -20.07 -5.53 -13.35
C ILE A 5 -19.14 -5.59 -14.57
N ALA A 6 -19.43 -4.81 -15.62
CA ALA A 6 -18.60 -4.76 -16.84
C ALA A 6 -17.18 -4.19 -16.58
N LEU A 7 -17.07 -3.19 -15.70
CA LEU A 7 -15.79 -2.61 -15.28
C LEU A 7 -14.97 -3.57 -14.40
N PHE A 8 -15.65 -4.35 -13.55
CA PHE A 8 -15.02 -5.37 -12.71
C PHE A 8 -14.42 -6.53 -13.53
N PHE A 9 -15.01 -6.83 -14.69
CA PHE A 9 -14.56 -7.88 -15.61
C PHE A 9 -13.58 -7.41 -16.71
N HIS A 10 -13.06 -6.18 -16.64
CA HIS A 10 -12.03 -5.64 -17.55
C HIS A 10 -12.38 -5.74 -19.06
N TRP A 11 -13.67 -5.74 -19.40
CA TRP A 11 -14.12 -5.82 -20.79
C TRP A 11 -14.34 -4.39 -21.33
N ALA A 12 -13.37 -3.88 -22.09
CA ALA A 12 -13.35 -2.58 -22.78
C ALA A 12 -13.22 -1.31 -21.90
N PRO A 13 -12.00 -0.97 -21.44
CA PRO A 13 -11.76 0.18 -20.56
C PRO A 13 -12.02 1.57 -21.18
N SER A 14 -11.84 1.76 -22.49
CA SER A 14 -11.78 3.11 -23.07
C SER A 14 -13.14 3.78 -23.33
N ALA A 15 -14.17 3.03 -23.69
CA ALA A 15 -15.48 3.60 -24.05
C ALA A 15 -16.37 3.91 -22.82
N PHE A 16 -16.17 3.19 -21.71
CA PHE A 16 -17.03 3.32 -20.53
C PHE A 16 -16.58 4.42 -19.56
N HIS A 17 -15.31 4.84 -19.58
CA HIS A 17 -14.82 5.87 -18.64
C HIS A 17 -15.50 7.23 -18.85
N GLY A 18 -15.51 7.75 -20.08
CA GLY A 18 -16.09 9.07 -20.35
C GLY A 18 -17.61 9.13 -20.12
N MET A 19 -18.34 8.08 -20.51
CA MET A 19 -19.78 8.02 -20.29
C MET A 19 -20.10 7.87 -18.79
N HIS A 20 -19.34 7.08 -18.03
CA HIS A 20 -19.56 6.89 -16.59
C HIS A 20 -19.31 8.17 -15.79
N GLU A 21 -18.31 8.96 -16.18
CA GLU A 21 -17.98 10.22 -15.52
C GLU A 21 -19.11 11.24 -15.68
N TRP A 22 -19.61 11.45 -16.90
CA TRP A 22 -20.75 12.34 -17.15
C TRP A 22 -22.07 11.82 -16.57
N LEU A 23 -22.32 10.51 -16.64
CA LEU A 23 -23.53 9.92 -16.05
C LEU A 23 -23.54 10.07 -14.52
N SER A 24 -22.38 9.99 -13.88
CA SER A 24 -22.24 10.18 -12.43
C SER A 24 -22.60 11.61 -12.02
N ILE A 25 -22.13 12.61 -12.78
CA ILE A 25 -22.43 14.03 -12.55
C ILE A 25 -23.92 14.31 -12.81
N ALA A 26 -24.48 13.77 -13.89
CA ALA A 26 -25.89 13.94 -14.24
C ALA A 26 -26.84 13.33 -13.20
N LEU A 27 -26.48 12.19 -12.59
CA LEU A 27 -27.26 11.60 -11.49
C LEU A 27 -27.05 12.32 -10.14
N LEU A 28 -25.88 12.94 -9.93
CA LEU A 28 -25.54 13.62 -8.69
C LEU A 28 -26.48 14.80 -8.40
N VAL A 29 -26.84 15.58 -9.42
CA VAL A 29 -27.68 16.78 -9.30
C VAL A 29 -29.08 16.48 -8.73
N PRO A 30 -29.91 15.60 -9.34
CA PRO A 30 -31.23 15.26 -8.80
C PRO A 30 -31.13 14.50 -7.47
N PHE A 31 -30.07 13.71 -7.25
CA PHE A 31 -29.83 13.03 -5.99
C PHE A 31 -29.54 14.00 -4.85
N ALA A 32 -28.66 14.99 -5.08
CA ALA A 32 -28.35 16.03 -4.10
C ALA A 32 -29.58 16.88 -3.76
N LEU A 33 -30.39 17.24 -4.78
CA LEU A 33 -31.67 17.93 -4.56
C LEU A 33 -32.67 17.07 -3.77
N HIS A 34 -32.75 15.78 -4.06
CA HIS A 34 -33.60 14.84 -3.32
C HIS A 34 -33.18 14.73 -1.85
N VAL A 35 -31.88 14.57 -1.60
CA VAL A 35 -31.30 14.49 -0.24
C VAL A 35 -31.50 15.79 0.54
N TRP A 36 -31.31 16.95 -0.09
CA TRP A 36 -31.53 18.24 0.57
C TRP A 36 -33.00 18.45 0.90
N LYS A 37 -33.92 18.17 -0.05
CA LYS A 37 -35.36 18.31 0.19
C LYS A 37 -35.87 17.31 1.24
N ASN A 38 -35.28 16.11 1.30
CA ASN A 38 -35.69 15.04 2.21
C ASN A 38 -34.75 14.86 3.41
N TRP A 39 -34.00 15.91 3.76
CA TRP A 39 -32.97 15.90 4.81
C TRP A 39 -33.50 15.44 6.18
N ARG A 40 -34.72 15.85 6.53
CA ARG A 40 -35.37 15.45 7.80
C ARG A 40 -35.65 13.94 7.85
N GLY A 41 -36.04 13.34 6.72
CA GLY A 41 -36.22 11.89 6.61
C GLY A 41 -34.90 11.13 6.74
N LEU A 42 -33.84 11.65 6.12
CA LEU A 42 -32.49 11.07 6.20
C LEU A 42 -31.94 11.11 7.64
N VAL A 43 -32.05 12.26 8.32
CA VAL A 43 -31.58 12.41 9.71
C VAL A 43 -32.43 11.58 10.68
N ASN A 44 -33.73 11.44 10.44
CA ASN A 44 -34.58 10.59 11.26
C ASN A 44 -34.30 9.09 11.02
N TYR A 45 -33.91 8.71 9.80
CA TYR A 45 -33.42 7.37 9.49
C TYR A 45 -32.07 7.11 10.18
N LEU A 46 -31.13 8.07 10.13
CA LEU A 46 -29.87 8.09 10.90
C LEU A 46 -30.09 7.93 12.41
N ARG A 47 -31.20 8.47 12.93
CA ARG A 47 -31.57 8.39 14.35
C ARG A 47 -32.31 7.09 14.72
N ASN A 48 -32.74 6.29 13.74
CA ASN A 48 -33.44 5.04 13.99
C ASN A 48 -32.46 3.95 14.44
N ARG A 49 -32.79 3.26 15.54
CA ARG A 49 -31.97 2.18 16.13
C ARG A 49 -31.63 1.06 15.15
N THR A 50 -32.40 0.89 14.08
CA THR A 50 -32.13 -0.08 13.00
C THR A 50 -30.79 0.16 12.31
N LEU A 51 -30.37 1.42 12.14
CA LEU A 51 -29.03 1.70 11.59
C LEU A 51 -27.93 1.33 12.57
N PHE A 52 -28.13 1.52 13.87
CA PHE A 52 -27.17 1.03 14.87
C PHE A 52 -27.05 -0.50 14.81
N VAL A 53 -28.15 -1.21 14.59
CA VAL A 53 -28.12 -2.67 14.41
C VAL A 53 -27.37 -3.06 13.14
N ALA A 54 -27.63 -2.40 12.01
CA ALA A 54 -26.93 -2.66 10.75
C ALA A 54 -25.44 -2.29 10.83
N LEU A 55 -25.11 -1.17 11.49
CA LEU A 55 -23.75 -0.73 11.71
C LEU A 55 -23.00 -1.71 12.61
N ALA A 56 -23.61 -2.10 13.74
CA ALA A 56 -23.05 -3.09 14.65
C ALA A 56 -22.84 -4.44 13.96
N ALA A 57 -23.82 -4.90 13.18
CA ALA A 57 -23.69 -6.13 12.38
C ALA A 57 -22.56 -6.01 11.35
N SER A 58 -22.44 -4.87 10.65
CA SER A 58 -21.34 -4.63 9.71
C SER A 58 -19.99 -4.62 10.42
N LEU A 59 -19.92 -4.06 11.63
CA LEU A 59 -18.71 -4.00 12.43
C LEU A 59 -18.29 -5.40 12.87
N VAL A 60 -19.23 -6.22 13.35
CA VAL A 60 -18.99 -7.62 13.71
C VAL A 60 -18.45 -8.42 12.52
N VAL A 61 -18.97 -8.18 11.32
CA VAL A 61 -18.48 -8.82 10.09
C VAL A 61 -17.13 -8.23 9.65
N ALA A 62 -16.89 -6.94 9.84
CA ALA A 62 -15.65 -6.27 9.44
C ALA A 62 -14.47 -6.61 10.37
N VAL A 63 -14.72 -6.84 11.66
CA VAL A 63 -13.71 -7.17 12.68
C VAL A 63 -12.79 -8.33 12.25
N PRO A 64 -13.27 -9.50 11.80
CA PRO A 64 -12.38 -10.58 11.35
C PRO A 64 -11.54 -10.21 10.12
N PHE A 65 -12.02 -9.32 9.24
CA PHE A 65 -11.25 -8.83 8.10
C PHE A 65 -10.23 -7.74 8.49
N ALA A 66 -10.53 -6.95 9.53
CA ALA A 66 -9.63 -5.95 10.07
C ALA A 66 -8.64 -6.53 11.09
N ALA A 67 -8.93 -7.69 11.68
CA ALA A 67 -8.11 -8.33 12.70
C ALA A 67 -6.64 -8.55 12.26
N PRO A 68 -6.34 -9.01 11.03
CA PRO A 68 -4.95 -9.11 10.57
C PRO A 68 -4.24 -7.75 10.54
N ALA A 69 -4.93 -6.71 10.08
CA ALA A 69 -4.36 -5.35 10.03
C ALA A 69 -4.10 -4.78 11.44
N ILE A 70 -5.00 -5.03 12.39
CA ILE A 70 -4.87 -4.57 13.78
C ILE A 70 -3.80 -5.36 14.55
N MET A 71 -3.67 -6.67 14.30
CA MET A 71 -2.63 -7.52 14.89
C MET A 71 -1.24 -7.33 14.27
N GLY A 72 -1.06 -6.34 13.39
CA GLY A 72 0.23 -6.11 12.71
C GLY A 72 0.58 -7.19 11.68
N GLN A 73 -0.35 -8.11 11.41
CA GLN A 73 -0.30 -9.06 10.30
C GLN A 73 -0.82 -8.33 9.05
N SER A 74 -0.15 -7.21 8.73
CA SER A 74 -0.44 -6.43 7.54
C SER A 74 -0.25 -7.35 6.36
N GLY A 75 -1.35 -7.70 5.69
CA GLY A 75 -1.38 -8.34 4.37
C GLY A 75 -0.83 -7.41 3.30
N GLY A 76 0.26 -6.71 3.58
CA GLY A 76 1.05 -5.98 2.63
C GLY A 76 1.67 -6.97 1.66
N ASN A 77 1.73 -6.57 0.39
CA ASN A 77 2.31 -7.31 -0.71
C ASN A 77 3.55 -8.12 -0.23
N PRO A 78 3.59 -9.45 -0.44
CA PRO A 78 4.66 -10.32 0.06
C PRO A 78 6.06 -9.83 -0.33
N ALA A 79 6.17 -9.06 -1.42
CA ALA A 79 7.40 -8.37 -1.79
C ALA A 79 7.89 -7.39 -0.71
N PHE A 80 7.02 -6.64 -0.04
CA PHE A 80 7.41 -5.73 1.06
C PHE A 80 7.87 -6.49 2.29
N LYS A 81 7.28 -7.65 2.58
CA LYS A 81 7.76 -8.53 3.67
C LYS A 81 9.13 -9.10 3.36
N ALA A 82 9.36 -9.52 2.12
CA ALA A 82 10.66 -9.97 1.63
C ALA A 82 11.70 -8.84 1.71
N VAL A 83 11.37 -7.61 1.29
CA VAL A 83 12.24 -6.43 1.41
C VAL A 83 12.61 -6.17 2.88
N GLY A 84 11.65 -6.23 3.79
CA GLY A 84 11.91 -6.07 5.22
C GLY A 84 12.87 -7.13 5.78
N LEU A 85 12.75 -8.39 5.34
CA LEU A 85 13.68 -9.47 5.71
C LEU A 85 15.06 -9.28 5.07
N MET A 86 15.12 -8.83 3.81
CA MET A 86 16.37 -8.52 3.13
C MET A 86 17.13 -7.41 3.85
N THR A 87 16.48 -6.36 4.34
CA THR A 87 17.19 -5.30 5.08
C THR A 87 17.79 -5.77 6.41
N GLN A 88 17.29 -6.88 6.98
CA GLN A 88 17.79 -7.48 8.22
C GLN A 88 18.86 -8.55 7.98
N ALA A 89 19.02 -9.02 6.74
CA ALA A 89 20.10 -9.96 6.38
C ALA A 89 21.45 -9.24 6.31
N SER A 90 22.54 -10.00 6.40
CA SER A 90 23.90 -9.47 6.28
C SER A 90 24.23 -9.09 4.83
N LEU A 91 25.17 -8.18 4.62
CA LEU A 91 25.65 -7.83 3.27
C LEU A 91 26.17 -9.06 2.52
N THR A 92 26.79 -10.01 3.22
CA THR A 92 27.28 -11.27 2.64
C THR A 92 26.15 -12.12 2.03
N GLU A 93 24.97 -12.15 2.66
CA GLU A 93 23.82 -12.94 2.21
C GLU A 93 23.04 -12.25 1.10
N ILE A 94 22.95 -10.91 1.13
CA ILE A 94 22.18 -10.13 0.16
C ILE A 94 22.98 -9.89 -1.12
N ALA A 95 24.31 -9.82 -1.04
CA ALA A 95 25.15 -9.54 -2.19
C ALA A 95 24.93 -10.44 -3.41
N PRO A 96 24.94 -11.78 -3.27
CA PRO A 96 24.66 -12.67 -4.41
C PRO A 96 23.24 -12.51 -4.94
N ILE A 97 22.27 -12.17 -4.09
CA ILE A 97 20.87 -11.93 -4.49
C ILE A 97 20.76 -10.67 -5.36
N LEU A 98 21.55 -9.64 -5.05
CA LEU A 98 21.64 -8.39 -5.80
C LEU A 98 22.57 -8.47 -7.03
N GLY A 99 23.17 -9.63 -7.30
CA GLY A 99 24.11 -9.82 -8.42
C GLY A 99 25.48 -9.15 -8.22
N SER A 100 25.87 -8.88 -6.97
CA SER A 100 27.17 -8.28 -6.62
C SER A 100 27.98 -9.19 -5.69
N THR A 101 29.29 -8.95 -5.59
CA THR A 101 30.10 -9.53 -4.50
C THR A 101 29.92 -8.72 -3.22
N PRO A 102 30.12 -9.32 -2.03
CA PRO A 102 30.09 -8.60 -0.76
C PRO A 102 31.01 -7.37 -0.77
N ASP A 103 32.23 -7.51 -1.30
CA ASP A 103 33.19 -6.41 -1.45
C ASP A 103 32.70 -5.30 -2.39
N GLY A 104 32.07 -5.68 -3.51
CA GLY A 104 31.50 -4.73 -4.48
C GLY A 104 30.33 -3.94 -3.89
N LEU A 105 29.55 -4.57 -3.02
CA LEU A 105 28.42 -3.95 -2.33
C LEU A 105 28.87 -3.00 -1.23
N MET A 106 29.88 -3.40 -0.44
CA MET A 106 30.51 -2.52 0.55
C MET A 106 31.11 -1.27 -0.11
N LYS A 107 31.77 -1.44 -1.27
CA LYS A 107 32.31 -0.33 -2.04
C LYS A 107 31.20 0.60 -2.54
N THR A 108 30.12 0.05 -3.09
CA THR A 108 28.98 0.84 -3.58
C THR A 108 28.31 1.64 -2.45
N LEU A 109 28.18 1.05 -1.27
CA LEU A 109 27.64 1.75 -0.09
C LEU A 109 28.59 2.83 0.43
N SER A 110 29.89 2.55 0.43
CA SER A 110 30.92 3.54 0.79
C SER A 110 30.96 4.71 -0.20
N ASP A 111 30.84 4.44 -1.50
CA ASP A 111 30.73 5.45 -2.56
C ASP A 111 29.47 6.34 -2.38
N GLN A 112 28.42 5.81 -1.74
CA GLN A 112 27.21 6.56 -1.38
C GLN A 112 27.34 7.35 -0.06
N GLY A 113 28.52 7.33 0.59
CA GLY A 113 28.77 8.04 1.83
C GLY A 113 28.29 7.30 3.09
N HIS A 114 27.96 6.01 2.97
CA HIS A 114 27.59 5.18 4.12
C HIS A 114 28.82 4.49 4.71
N SER A 115 29.02 4.63 6.02
CA SER A 115 30.12 3.98 6.74
C SER A 115 29.83 2.49 6.95
N VAL A 116 30.40 1.63 6.11
CA VAL A 116 30.30 0.18 6.24
C VAL A 116 31.56 -0.35 6.94
N ALA A 117 31.41 -0.93 8.13
CA ALA A 117 32.55 -1.42 8.90
C ALA A 117 32.93 -2.87 8.57
N SER A 118 31.95 -3.70 8.15
CA SER A 118 32.18 -5.12 7.84
C SER A 118 31.04 -5.71 6.99
N ALA A 119 31.33 -6.78 6.23
CA ALA A 119 30.34 -7.50 5.41
C ALA A 119 29.27 -8.26 6.25
N ASP A 120 29.51 -8.46 7.54
CA ASP A 120 28.53 -9.03 8.46
C ASP A 120 27.46 -8.01 8.93
N GLN A 121 27.66 -6.72 8.64
CA GLN A 121 26.66 -5.71 8.99
C GLN A 121 25.42 -5.86 8.10
N THR A 122 24.26 -5.57 8.70
CA THR A 122 22.98 -5.56 8.00
C THR A 122 22.74 -4.19 7.37
N LEU A 123 21.99 -4.14 6.26
CA LEU A 123 21.57 -2.88 5.66
C LEU A 123 20.81 -1.99 6.66
N ALA A 124 20.02 -2.60 7.55
CA ALA A 124 19.31 -1.88 8.61
C ALA A 124 20.25 -1.19 9.61
N ALA A 125 21.35 -1.83 10.00
CA ALA A 125 22.33 -1.23 10.91
C ALA A 125 23.05 -0.04 10.26
N ILE A 126 23.42 -0.16 8.99
CA ILE A 126 24.07 0.91 8.21
C ILE A 126 23.12 2.09 7.99
N ALA A 127 21.85 1.79 7.69
CA ALA A 127 20.81 2.79 7.52
C ALA A 127 20.51 3.55 8.82
N THR A 128 20.46 2.84 9.96
CA THR A 128 20.32 3.43 11.30
C THR A 128 21.49 4.36 11.63
N GLY A 129 22.72 3.94 11.34
CA GLY A 129 23.92 4.77 11.52
C GLY A 129 23.98 6.00 10.59
N SER A 130 23.27 5.94 9.47
CA SER A 130 23.22 7.01 8.46
C SER A 130 21.97 7.91 8.57
N GLY A 131 21.03 7.60 9.48
CA GLY A 131 19.78 8.33 9.65
C GLY A 131 18.78 8.18 8.48
N ILE A 132 18.88 7.09 7.71
CA ILE A 132 18.01 6.82 6.54
C ILE A 132 17.22 5.53 6.78
N ASP A 133 16.02 5.42 6.20
CA ASP A 133 15.25 4.17 6.21
C ASP A 133 15.99 3.05 5.46
N ALA A 134 16.10 1.87 6.08
CA ALA A 134 16.76 0.71 5.50
C ALA A 134 16.17 0.30 4.13
N ASN A 135 14.85 0.43 3.97
CA ASN A 135 14.16 0.16 2.71
C ASN A 135 14.57 1.17 1.62
N ARG A 136 14.69 2.47 1.97
CA ARG A 136 15.15 3.52 1.02
C ARG A 136 16.57 3.24 0.56
N LEU A 137 17.44 2.84 1.46
CA LEU A 137 18.84 2.50 1.16
C LEU A 137 18.91 1.27 0.25
N LEU A 138 18.16 0.20 0.52
CA LEU A 138 18.10 -0.97 -0.37
C LEU A 138 17.63 -0.60 -1.79
N PHE A 139 16.57 0.20 -1.91
CA PHE A 139 16.08 0.67 -3.21
C PHE A 139 17.12 1.51 -3.96
N ALA A 140 17.86 2.38 -3.26
CA ALA A 140 18.91 3.20 -3.86
C ALA A 140 20.07 2.35 -4.39
N VAL A 141 20.45 1.29 -3.67
CA VAL A 141 21.49 0.35 -4.11
C VAL A 141 21.02 -0.44 -5.34
N ILE A 142 19.80 -0.96 -5.35
CA ILE A 142 19.25 -1.71 -6.48
C ILE A 142 19.24 -0.85 -7.76
N GLN A 143 18.75 0.39 -7.68
CA GLN A 143 18.76 1.29 -8.84
C GLN A 143 20.17 1.62 -9.33
N GLN A 144 21.16 1.67 -8.43
CA GLN A 144 22.53 1.95 -8.80
C GLN A 144 23.19 0.76 -9.51
N LEU A 145 22.86 -0.46 -9.10
CA LEU A 145 23.33 -1.68 -9.77
C LEU A 145 22.71 -1.84 -11.17
N GLU A 146 21.45 -1.46 -11.36
CA GLU A 146 20.79 -1.48 -12.67
C GLU A 146 21.39 -0.47 -13.68
N LYS A 147 21.99 0.61 -13.18
CA LYS A 147 22.63 1.65 -14.01
C LYS A 147 24.08 1.35 -14.40
N ARG A 148 24.68 0.27 -13.87
CA ARG A 148 26.04 -0.18 -14.23
C ARG A 148 26.00 -1.19 -15.36
#